data_AF-A0A833G5G9-F1
#
_entry.id   AF-A0A833G5G9-F1
#
_cell.length_a   1.000
_cell.length_b   1.000
_cell.length_c   1.000
_cell.angle_alpha   90.00
_cell.angle_beta   90.00
_cell.angle_gamma   90.00
#
_symmetry.space_group_name_H-M   'P 1'
#
loop_
_entity.id
_entity.type
_entity.pdbx_description
1 polymer ?
#
loop_
_entity_poly.entity_id
_entity_poly.type
_entity_poly.pdbx_seq_one_letter_code
_entity_poly.pdbx_strand_id
1 'polypeptide(L)'
;LDILCLEGSVMRGPNGTGRFHMLAGTGKPMMEWIAALAERAGTVVAVGGCAAFGGITSAGGNQAEACGLVYDGREPGGLLGADFAGRSGLPVVNIAGCPTHPNWVTETLFAIALGTFAGDGADQWGRPRSYADHLVHHGCPRNEYYEFKASATQPSDLGCMMENMGCLGTQAHADCNKRLWNGEGSCLRGGYACINCTAPGFEEPDHPFATTPKFAGIPIGLPSDMPKAWFVALASLAKAATPTRLRQNATADHVVVPPTERSRRR
;
A
#
# COMPACT_ATOMS: atom_id res chain seq x y z
N LEU A 1 10.53 28.48 -3.22
CA LEU A 1 10.01 27.28 -2.56
C LEU A 1 10.59 26.11 -3.32
N ASP A 2 11.53 25.39 -2.73
CA ASP A 2 12.26 24.35 -3.47
C ASP A 2 11.42 23.08 -3.58
N ILE A 3 10.96 22.56 -2.44
CA ILE A 3 10.08 21.39 -2.37
C ILE A 3 8.85 21.76 -1.55
N LEU A 4 7.65 21.52 -2.10
CA LEU A 4 6.38 21.57 -1.36
C LEU A 4 5.97 20.15 -1.00
N CYS A 5 5.89 19.83 0.28
CA CYS A 5 5.35 18.57 0.77
C CYS A 5 3.95 18.79 1.33
N LEU A 6 2.96 18.06 0.81
CA LEU A 6 1.62 18.01 1.39
C LEU A 6 1.42 16.69 2.13
N GLU A 7 0.96 16.78 3.39
CA GLU A 7 0.40 15.66 4.14
C GLU A 7 -1.10 15.90 4.35
N GLY A 8 -1.91 14.85 4.21
CA GLY A 8 -3.37 14.93 4.27
C GLY A 8 -4.01 15.21 2.91
N SER A 9 -5.30 14.89 2.81
CA SER A 9 -6.10 15.10 1.59
C SER A 9 -6.46 16.58 1.43
N VAL A 10 -6.73 16.96 0.18
CA VAL A 10 -7.25 18.29 -0.15
C VAL A 10 -8.76 18.27 -0.02
N MET A 11 -9.32 19.05 0.90
CA MET A 11 -10.76 19.21 1.07
C MET A 11 -11.29 20.24 0.08
N ARG A 12 -12.19 19.83 -0.83
CA ARG A 12 -12.90 20.74 -1.75
C ARG A 12 -14.32 21.08 -1.27
N GLY A 13 -14.84 20.36 -0.28
CA GLY A 13 -16.19 20.57 0.20
C GLY A 13 -16.33 21.77 1.15
N PRO A 14 -17.58 22.23 1.39
CA PRO A 14 -18.79 21.79 0.72
C PRO A 14 -18.98 22.47 -0.63
N ASN A 15 -19.61 21.79 -1.58
CA ASN A 15 -19.99 22.28 -2.91
C ASN A 15 -18.83 22.93 -3.68
N GLY A 16 -17.63 22.35 -3.62
CA GLY A 16 -16.44 22.86 -4.28
C GLY A 16 -15.86 24.13 -3.65
N THR A 17 -16.35 24.60 -2.50
CA THR A 17 -15.89 25.86 -1.87
C THR A 17 -14.63 25.71 -1.02
N GLY A 18 -14.24 24.49 -0.66
CA GLY A 18 -13.10 24.17 0.22
C GLY A 18 -13.28 24.60 1.68
N ARG A 19 -14.45 25.09 2.08
CA ARG A 19 -14.68 25.67 3.41
C ARG A 19 -14.64 24.68 4.56
N PHE A 20 -14.63 23.37 4.30
CA PHE A 20 -14.35 22.38 5.34
C PHE A 20 -12.91 22.45 5.86
N HIS A 21 -11.98 23.08 5.13
CA HIS A 21 -10.62 23.32 5.59
C HIS A 21 -10.19 24.76 5.27
N MET A 22 -10.22 25.63 6.27
CA MET A 22 -9.83 27.04 6.14
C MET A 22 -8.45 27.28 6.74
N LEU A 23 -7.59 28.06 6.05
CA LEU A 23 -6.36 28.55 6.67
C LEU A 23 -6.69 29.71 7.61
N ALA A 24 -6.47 29.49 8.91
CA ALA A 24 -6.80 30.42 9.98
C ALA A 24 -6.28 31.84 9.70
N GLY A 25 -7.12 32.84 9.95
CA GLY A 25 -6.77 34.25 9.79
C GLY A 25 -6.74 34.77 8.35
N THR A 26 -6.85 33.91 7.32
CA THR A 26 -6.78 34.36 5.92
C THR A 26 -8.15 34.53 5.25
N GLY A 27 -9.20 33.93 5.84
CA GLY A 27 -10.53 33.86 5.22
C GLY A 27 -10.58 33.03 3.94
N LYS A 28 -9.50 32.29 3.61
CA LYS A 28 -9.38 31.47 2.40
C LYS A 28 -9.34 29.97 2.72
N PRO A 29 -9.93 29.13 1.86
CA PRO A 29 -9.74 27.68 1.89
C PRO A 29 -8.27 27.28 1.78
N MET A 30 -7.88 26.20 2.46
CA MET A 30 -6.52 25.67 2.40
C MET A 30 -6.15 25.22 0.98
N MET A 31 -7.11 24.72 0.20
CA MET A 31 -6.87 24.29 -1.19
C MET A 31 -6.34 25.42 -2.09
N GLU A 32 -6.76 26.67 -1.87
CA GLU A 32 -6.24 27.83 -2.63
C GLU A 32 -4.76 28.08 -2.30
N TRP A 33 -4.39 27.95 -1.02
CA TRP A 33 -3.00 28.10 -0.60
C TRP A 33 -2.13 26.97 -1.11
N ILE A 34 -2.62 25.73 -1.08
CA ILE A 34 -1.91 24.57 -1.62
C ILE A 34 -1.63 24.78 -3.12
N ALA A 35 -2.65 25.17 -3.90
CA ALA A 35 -2.49 25.43 -5.33
C ALA A 35 -1.49 26.56 -5.61
N ALA A 36 -1.63 27.69 -4.89
CA ALA A 36 -0.74 28.84 -5.07
C ALA A 36 0.72 28.53 -4.69
N LEU A 37 0.96 27.71 -3.66
CA LEU A 37 2.30 27.27 -3.29
C LEU A 37 2.85 26.26 -4.32
N ALA A 38 2.02 25.34 -4.82
CA ALA A 38 2.41 24.33 -5.79
C ALA A 38 2.96 24.97 -7.08
N GLU A 39 2.31 26.03 -7.60
CA GLU A 39 2.79 26.79 -8.77
C GLU A 39 4.16 27.48 -8.56
N ARG A 40 4.54 27.70 -7.31
CA ARG A 40 5.83 28.32 -6.93
C ARG A 40 6.91 27.30 -6.57
N ALA A 41 6.55 26.04 -6.38
CA ALA A 41 7.44 24.99 -5.95
C ALA A 41 8.32 24.48 -7.11
N GLY A 42 9.59 24.17 -6.83
CA GLY A 42 10.45 23.40 -7.73
C GLY A 42 9.86 22.01 -7.97
N THR A 43 9.63 21.27 -6.89
CA THR A 43 8.99 19.94 -6.90
C THR A 43 7.86 19.90 -5.89
N VAL A 44 6.77 19.21 -6.23
CA VAL A 44 5.63 18.98 -5.35
C VAL A 44 5.58 17.49 -4.98
N VAL A 45 5.43 17.21 -3.69
CA VAL A 45 5.47 15.86 -3.13
C VAL A 45 4.19 15.63 -2.32
N ALA A 46 3.45 14.59 -2.67
CA ALA A 46 2.37 14.06 -1.84
C ALA A 46 2.94 13.06 -0.83
N VAL A 47 2.82 13.36 0.45
CA VAL A 47 3.27 12.49 1.54
C VAL A 47 2.05 11.78 2.11
N GLY A 48 1.97 10.46 1.85
CA GLY A 48 0.86 9.62 2.28
C GLY A 48 -0.23 9.42 1.22
N GLY A 49 -1.00 8.34 1.40
CA GLY A 49 -2.11 7.98 0.52
C GLY A 49 -3.20 9.04 0.45
N CYS A 50 -3.40 9.83 1.52
CA CYS A 50 -4.35 10.93 1.52
C CYS A 50 -3.98 12.05 0.55
N ALA A 51 -2.72 12.52 0.59
CA ALA A 51 -2.26 13.56 -0.33
C ALA A 51 -2.13 13.02 -1.76
N ALA A 52 -1.82 11.72 -1.93
CA ALA A 52 -1.68 11.10 -3.24
C ALA A 52 -3.03 10.86 -3.92
N PHE A 53 -4.02 10.32 -3.20
CA PHE A 53 -5.24 9.75 -3.78
C PHE A 53 -6.55 10.19 -3.10
N GLY A 54 -6.51 10.92 -1.98
CA GLY A 54 -7.66 11.22 -1.11
C GLY A 54 -7.67 10.34 0.16
N GLY A 55 -7.45 9.03 -0.01
CA GLY A 55 -7.26 8.07 1.09
C GLY A 55 -8.47 7.96 2.01
N ILE A 56 -8.26 7.62 3.29
CA ILE A 56 -9.37 7.33 4.22
C ILE A 56 -10.39 8.48 4.38
N THR A 57 -9.99 9.72 4.07
CA THR A 57 -10.85 10.89 4.15
C THR A 57 -11.88 10.97 3.02
N SER A 58 -11.60 10.34 1.86
CA SER A 58 -12.56 10.25 0.76
C SER A 58 -13.52 9.05 0.89
N ALA A 59 -13.33 8.17 1.88
CA ALA A 59 -14.21 7.02 2.09
C ALA A 59 -15.63 7.43 2.52
N GLY A 60 -16.60 6.54 2.31
CA GLY A 60 -17.97 6.70 2.77
C GLY A 60 -18.76 7.72 1.95
N GLY A 61 -18.61 7.68 0.62
CA GLY A 61 -19.30 8.59 -0.30
C GLY A 61 -18.75 10.01 -0.33
N ASN A 62 -17.52 10.21 0.18
CA ASN A 62 -16.72 11.42 0.06
C ASN A 62 -17.45 12.75 0.36
N GLN A 63 -18.12 12.83 1.51
CA GLN A 63 -18.87 14.04 1.92
C GLN A 63 -17.98 15.30 2.01
N ALA A 64 -16.68 15.13 2.24
CA ALA A 64 -15.73 16.22 2.32
C ALA A 64 -15.21 16.69 0.94
N GLU A 65 -15.59 16.00 -0.13
CA GLU A 65 -15.07 16.17 -1.49
C GLU A 65 -13.52 16.14 -1.50
N ALA A 66 -12.97 15.29 -0.65
CA ALA A 66 -11.54 15.10 -0.45
C ALA A 66 -10.93 14.46 -1.70
N CYS A 67 -9.77 14.95 -2.12
CA CYS A 67 -8.99 14.36 -3.21
C CYS A 67 -7.48 14.44 -2.90
N GLY A 68 -6.68 13.79 -3.73
CA GLY A 68 -5.23 13.98 -3.76
C GLY A 68 -4.80 15.21 -4.56
N LEU A 69 -3.50 15.41 -4.67
CA LEU A 69 -2.92 16.50 -5.46
C LEU A 69 -3.20 16.32 -6.95
N VAL A 70 -2.99 15.11 -7.48
CA VAL A 70 -3.12 14.78 -8.90
C VAL A 70 -4.03 13.57 -9.19
N TYR A 71 -4.70 13.03 -8.17
CA TYR A 71 -5.67 11.94 -8.31
C TYR A 71 -6.90 12.16 -7.42
N ASP A 72 -8.05 11.66 -7.86
CA ASP A 72 -9.28 11.49 -7.09
C ASP A 72 -9.60 9.98 -7.04
N GLY A 73 -9.15 9.32 -5.98
CA GLY A 73 -9.09 7.86 -5.92
C GLY A 73 -8.19 7.29 -7.02
N ARG A 74 -8.79 6.61 -8.00
CA ARG A 74 -8.11 6.01 -9.15
C ARG A 74 -8.08 6.91 -10.39
N GLU A 75 -8.89 7.96 -10.40
CA GLU A 75 -9.02 8.83 -11.56
C GLU A 75 -7.91 9.90 -11.54
N PRO A 76 -7.13 10.05 -12.62
CA PRO A 76 -6.23 11.20 -12.77
C PRO A 76 -7.02 12.50 -12.65
N GLY A 77 -6.55 13.45 -11.83
CA GLY A 77 -7.33 14.62 -11.48
C GLY A 77 -6.83 15.29 -10.20
N GLY A 78 -7.68 15.39 -9.18
CA GLY A 78 -7.31 16.02 -7.91
C GLY A 78 -7.30 17.55 -7.94
N LEU A 79 -6.59 18.17 -6.99
CA LEU A 79 -6.55 19.63 -6.86
C LEU A 79 -5.85 20.33 -8.03
N LEU A 80 -4.71 19.80 -8.47
CA LEU A 80 -3.81 20.47 -9.41
C LEU A 80 -4.08 20.07 -10.87
N GLY A 81 -4.85 19.01 -11.09
CA GLY A 81 -5.08 18.41 -12.40
C GLY A 81 -4.02 17.38 -12.79
N ALA A 82 -4.40 16.46 -13.68
CA ALA A 82 -3.58 15.29 -14.05
C ALA A 82 -2.23 15.65 -14.70
N ASP A 83 -2.19 16.77 -15.43
CA ASP A 83 -1.00 17.21 -16.19
C ASP A 83 -0.09 18.17 -15.39
N PHE A 84 -0.34 18.35 -14.09
CA PHE A 84 0.46 19.26 -13.28
C PHE A 84 1.93 18.81 -13.18
N ALA A 85 2.83 19.76 -13.40
CA ALA A 85 4.25 19.62 -13.12
C ALA A 85 4.75 20.82 -12.31
N GLY A 86 5.69 20.58 -11.40
CA GLY A 86 6.39 21.64 -10.68
C GLY A 86 7.34 22.42 -11.59
N ARG A 87 7.95 23.50 -11.08
CA ARG A 87 8.87 24.35 -11.88
C ARG A 87 10.13 23.63 -12.36
N SER A 88 10.48 22.50 -11.74
CA SER A 88 11.55 21.60 -12.20
C SER A 88 11.17 20.76 -13.43
N GLY A 89 9.89 20.76 -13.82
CA GLY A 89 9.34 19.91 -14.88
C GLY A 89 8.94 18.50 -14.42
N LEU A 90 9.18 18.16 -13.15
CA LEU A 90 8.74 16.88 -12.59
C LEU A 90 7.23 16.88 -12.31
N PRO A 91 6.51 15.77 -12.58
CA PRO A 91 5.16 15.58 -12.08
C PRO A 91 5.17 15.49 -10.54
N VAL A 92 3.98 15.52 -9.93
CA VAL A 92 3.87 15.30 -8.47
C VAL A 92 4.43 13.93 -8.10
N VAL A 93 5.32 13.90 -7.10
CA VAL A 93 5.89 12.66 -6.56
C VAL A 93 5.00 12.15 -5.43
N ASN A 94 4.41 10.97 -5.60
CA ASN A 94 3.48 10.38 -4.64
C ASN A 94 4.17 9.37 -3.74
N ILE A 95 4.55 9.77 -2.53
CA ILE A 95 5.09 8.86 -1.51
C ILE A 95 3.93 8.23 -0.74
N ALA A 96 3.23 7.29 -1.39
CA ALA A 96 2.00 6.67 -0.88
C ALA A 96 2.22 5.72 0.32
N GLY A 97 1.20 5.62 1.17
CA GLY A 97 1.16 4.79 2.39
C GLY A 97 0.24 5.39 3.46
N CYS A 98 -0.23 4.58 4.42
CA CYS A 98 -1.07 5.03 5.53
C CYS A 98 -0.64 4.40 6.88
N PRO A 99 0.32 5.00 7.61
CA PRO A 99 1.16 6.13 7.19
C PRO A 99 2.23 5.69 6.18
N THR A 100 2.97 6.65 5.63
CA THR A 100 4.13 6.39 4.77
C THR A 100 5.34 5.95 5.60
N HIS A 101 6.15 5.03 5.07
CA HIS A 101 7.38 4.59 5.73
C HIS A 101 8.39 5.76 5.80
N PRO A 102 9.00 6.04 6.96
CA PRO A 102 9.88 7.20 7.13
C PRO A 102 11.02 7.24 6.11
N ASN A 103 11.69 6.10 5.89
CA ASN A 103 12.77 6.03 4.88
C ASN A 103 12.32 6.34 3.45
N TRP A 104 11.07 6.03 3.06
CA TRP A 104 10.58 6.38 1.72
C TRP A 104 10.51 7.89 1.56
N VAL A 105 10.11 8.62 2.61
CA VAL A 105 10.12 10.08 2.63
C VAL A 105 11.55 10.60 2.53
N THR A 106 12.44 10.17 3.42
CA THR A 106 13.80 10.72 3.49
C THR A 106 14.61 10.42 2.23
N GLU A 107 14.54 9.20 1.70
CA GLU A 107 15.28 8.82 0.49
C GLU A 107 14.77 9.54 -0.75
N THR A 108 13.45 9.72 -0.87
CA THR A 108 12.86 10.46 -1.99
C THR A 108 13.26 11.94 -1.94
N LEU A 109 13.15 12.57 -0.77
CA LEU A 109 13.56 13.97 -0.59
C LEU A 109 15.07 14.15 -0.84
N PHE A 110 15.89 13.20 -0.39
CA PHE A 110 17.33 13.23 -0.66
C PHE A 110 17.64 13.10 -2.15
N ALA A 111 16.95 12.20 -2.87
CA ALA A 111 17.10 12.04 -4.31
C ALA A 111 16.66 13.30 -5.08
N ILE A 112 15.59 13.96 -4.66
CA ILE A 112 15.15 15.24 -5.25
C ILE A 112 16.19 16.33 -4.98
N ALA A 113 16.67 16.47 -3.74
CA ALA A 113 17.63 17.49 -3.35
C ALA A 113 18.99 17.34 -4.07
N LEU A 114 19.41 16.12 -4.37
CA LEU A 114 20.62 15.84 -5.14
C LEU A 114 20.42 15.89 -6.67
N GLY A 115 19.19 16.10 -7.15
CA GLY A 115 18.87 16.08 -8.58
C GLY A 115 18.99 14.69 -9.22
N THR A 116 18.96 13.62 -8.43
CA THR A 116 19.06 12.23 -8.91
C THR A 116 17.68 11.58 -9.10
N PHE A 117 16.59 12.24 -8.69
CA PHE A 117 15.24 11.79 -8.98
C PHE A 117 14.81 12.23 -10.39
N ALA A 118 14.83 11.28 -11.34
CA ALA A 118 14.43 11.50 -12.72
C ALA A 118 12.96 11.15 -12.97
N GLY A 119 12.41 11.55 -14.13
CA GLY A 119 11.00 11.32 -14.47
C GLY A 119 10.60 9.85 -14.60
N ASP A 120 11.54 8.96 -14.91
CA ASP A 120 11.35 7.50 -14.93
C ASP A 120 11.49 6.85 -13.54
N GLY A 121 11.91 7.63 -12.53
CA GLY A 121 12.04 7.21 -11.13
C GLY A 121 10.71 6.95 -10.42
N ALA A 122 9.58 7.22 -11.08
CA ALA A 122 8.24 6.97 -10.59
C ALA A 122 7.51 5.87 -11.39
N ASP A 123 6.60 5.16 -10.74
CA ASP A 123 5.68 4.22 -11.36
C ASP A 123 4.45 4.92 -11.98
N GLN A 124 3.49 4.14 -12.49
CA GLN A 124 2.27 4.65 -13.13
C GLN A 124 1.37 5.51 -12.21
N TRP A 125 1.57 5.45 -10.89
CA TRP A 125 0.84 6.23 -9.89
C TRP A 125 1.68 7.38 -9.33
N GLY A 126 2.81 7.69 -9.95
CA GLY A 126 3.75 8.72 -9.46
C GLY A 126 4.56 8.27 -8.24
N ARG A 127 4.57 6.98 -7.89
CA ARG A 127 5.26 6.48 -6.68
C ARG A 127 6.72 6.17 -6.95
N PRO A 128 7.67 6.55 -6.08
CA PRO A 128 9.07 6.17 -6.23
C PRO A 128 9.27 4.66 -6.43
N ARG A 129 9.91 4.29 -7.54
CA ARG A 129 10.17 2.89 -7.92
C ARG A 129 11.03 2.14 -6.90
N SER A 130 11.86 2.87 -6.16
CA SER A 130 12.72 2.35 -5.09
C SER A 130 11.98 1.46 -4.08
N TYR A 131 10.70 1.73 -3.83
CA TYR A 131 9.83 0.84 -3.04
C TYR A 131 8.66 0.26 -3.84
N ALA A 132 8.17 0.96 -4.87
CA ALA A 132 6.97 0.57 -5.61
C ALA A 132 7.20 -0.62 -6.57
N ASP A 133 8.45 -0.92 -6.95
CA ASP A 133 8.82 -2.10 -7.76
C ASP A 133 8.89 -3.39 -6.92
N HIS A 134 8.47 -3.34 -5.67
CA HIS A 134 8.39 -4.50 -4.79
C HIS A 134 6.96 -4.74 -4.33
N LEU A 135 6.63 -6.01 -4.12
CA LEU A 135 5.39 -6.41 -3.47
C LEU A 135 5.64 -6.61 -1.99
N VAL A 136 4.65 -6.31 -1.15
CA VAL A 136 4.72 -6.58 0.31
C VAL A 136 5.01 -8.07 0.56
N HIS A 137 4.59 -8.95 -0.34
CA HIS A 137 4.90 -10.37 -0.27
C HIS A 137 6.41 -10.68 -0.33
N HIS A 138 7.22 -9.84 -0.98
CA HIS A 138 8.68 -10.01 -1.03
C HIS A 138 9.29 -9.85 0.36
N GLY A 139 9.95 -10.91 0.85
CA GLY A 139 10.51 -10.95 2.21
C GLY A 139 9.50 -11.30 3.31
N CYS A 140 8.26 -11.67 2.96
CA CYS A 140 7.24 -12.06 3.93
C CYS A 140 7.72 -13.25 4.79
N PRO A 141 7.65 -13.18 6.14
CA PRO A 141 8.08 -14.27 7.01
C PRO A 141 7.15 -15.51 6.91
N ARG A 142 5.94 -15.32 6.38
CA ARG A 142 4.94 -16.39 6.19
C ARG A 142 5.05 -17.04 4.79
N ASN A 143 6.14 -16.83 4.05
CA ASN A 143 6.25 -17.27 2.66
C ASN A 143 6.19 -18.80 2.52
N GLU A 144 6.81 -19.55 3.44
CA GLU A 144 6.74 -21.01 3.43
C GLU A 144 5.28 -21.50 3.54
N TYR A 145 4.48 -20.88 4.40
CA TYR A 145 3.05 -21.17 4.51
C TYR A 145 2.27 -20.82 3.23
N TYR A 146 2.63 -19.72 2.57
CA TYR A 146 2.01 -19.31 1.30
C TYR A 146 2.31 -20.28 0.17
N GLU A 147 3.55 -20.76 0.08
CA GLU A 147 4.00 -21.70 -0.94
C GLU A 147 3.18 -22.99 -0.87
N PHE A 148 3.07 -23.58 0.34
CA PHE A 148 2.35 -24.83 0.56
C PHE A 148 0.83 -24.68 0.79
N LYS A 149 0.27 -23.47 0.62
CA LYS A 149 -1.16 -23.18 0.88
C LYS A 149 -1.63 -23.65 2.27
N ALA A 150 -0.75 -23.48 3.26
CA ALA A 150 -1.01 -23.75 4.66
C ALA A 150 -1.50 -22.46 5.32
N SER A 151 -2.80 -22.22 5.24
CA SER A 151 -3.39 -20.92 5.53
C SER A 151 -3.91 -20.77 6.95
N ALA A 152 -3.71 -19.58 7.51
CA ALA A 152 -4.33 -19.12 8.75
C ALA A 152 -5.85 -19.10 8.56
N THR A 153 -6.59 -19.47 9.59
CA THR A 153 -8.06 -19.55 9.60
C THR A 153 -8.71 -18.54 10.54
N GLN A 154 -7.93 -17.98 11.45
CA GLN A 154 -8.34 -16.96 12.42
C GLN A 154 -7.18 -16.01 12.73
N PRO A 155 -7.42 -14.87 13.41
CA PRO A 155 -6.35 -14.03 13.91
C PRO A 155 -5.39 -14.82 14.81
N SER A 156 -4.14 -14.38 14.93
CA SER A 156 -3.02 -15.01 15.66
C SER A 156 -2.42 -16.29 15.05
N ASP A 157 -3.15 -17.02 14.20
CA ASP A 157 -2.62 -18.18 13.49
C ASP A 157 -1.31 -17.85 12.74
N LEU A 158 -0.33 -18.77 12.76
CA LEU A 158 0.98 -18.57 12.09
C LEU A 158 0.92 -18.69 10.56
N GLY A 159 -0.13 -19.32 10.02
CA GLY A 159 -0.27 -19.64 8.60
C GLY A 159 -0.35 -18.44 7.66
N CYS A 160 -0.41 -18.71 6.36
CA CYS A 160 -0.59 -17.65 5.37
C CYS A 160 -1.97 -16.99 5.50
N MET A 161 -2.00 -15.65 5.51
CA MET A 161 -3.25 -14.89 5.65
C MET A 161 -3.96 -14.61 4.32
N MET A 162 -3.36 -14.95 3.17
CA MET A 162 -3.89 -14.58 1.85
C MET A 162 -5.20 -15.32 1.52
N GLU A 163 -5.32 -16.61 1.84
CA GLU A 163 -6.50 -17.37 1.42
C GLU A 163 -7.75 -17.08 2.25
N ASN A 164 -7.62 -16.70 3.53
CA ASN A 164 -8.77 -16.58 4.42
C ASN A 164 -8.90 -15.21 5.09
N MET A 165 -7.78 -14.55 5.40
CA MET A 165 -7.73 -13.40 6.31
C MET A 165 -7.58 -12.04 5.58
N GLY A 166 -7.84 -11.99 4.27
CA GLY A 166 -7.89 -10.77 3.47
C GLY A 166 -6.54 -10.16 3.07
N CYS A 167 -5.43 -10.88 3.25
CA CYS A 167 -4.10 -10.32 2.97
C CYS A 167 -3.85 -10.08 1.47
N LEU A 168 -3.67 -8.81 1.10
CA LEU A 168 -3.35 -8.32 -0.24
C LEU A 168 -1.83 -8.18 -0.51
N GLY A 169 -0.98 -8.84 0.27
CA GLY A 169 0.47 -8.67 0.17
C GLY A 169 1.06 -9.01 -1.22
N THR A 170 0.42 -9.91 -1.97
CA THR A 170 0.82 -10.28 -3.35
C THR A 170 0.35 -9.29 -4.41
N GLN A 171 -0.39 -8.25 -4.04
CA GLN A 171 -0.91 -7.20 -4.92
C GLN A 171 -0.41 -5.82 -4.49
N ALA A 172 -0.02 -5.69 -3.22
CA ALA A 172 0.37 -4.41 -2.64
C ALA A 172 1.81 -4.04 -2.99
N HIS A 173 1.96 -2.89 -3.66
CA HIS A 173 3.26 -2.33 -4.04
C HIS A 173 3.89 -1.61 -2.85
N ALA A 174 4.85 -2.27 -2.20
CA ALA A 174 5.73 -1.72 -1.17
C ALA A 174 6.80 -2.75 -0.77
N ASP A 175 7.88 -2.30 -0.14
CA ASP A 175 8.96 -3.14 0.36
C ASP A 175 8.89 -3.40 1.87
N CYS A 176 7.71 -3.29 2.50
CA CYS A 176 7.50 -3.33 3.96
C CYS A 176 8.05 -4.58 4.70
N ASN A 177 8.35 -5.67 3.98
CA ASN A 177 8.95 -6.88 4.56
C ASN A 177 10.44 -7.05 4.23
N LYS A 178 10.99 -6.20 3.35
CA LYS A 178 12.42 -6.03 3.12
C LYS A 178 12.97 -4.91 3.99
N ARG A 179 12.29 -3.77 3.96
CA ARG A 179 12.56 -2.60 4.77
C ARG A 179 11.53 -2.54 5.88
N LEU A 180 11.97 -2.87 7.08
CA LEU A 180 11.09 -3.03 8.24
C LEU A 180 10.84 -1.69 8.91
N TRP A 181 9.64 -1.56 9.46
CA TRP A 181 9.21 -0.45 10.28
C TRP A 181 9.92 -0.45 11.62
N ASN A 182 10.51 0.68 11.99
CA ASN A 182 11.11 0.91 13.31
C ASN A 182 12.13 -0.18 13.71
N GLY A 183 12.87 -0.72 12.74
CA GLY A 183 13.95 -1.68 12.94
C GLY A 183 13.56 -3.17 12.82
N GLU A 184 12.30 -3.54 13.04
CA GLU A 184 11.91 -4.98 13.09
C GLU A 184 10.50 -5.27 12.54
N GLY A 185 9.60 -4.28 12.54
CA GLY A 185 8.17 -4.50 12.33
C GLY A 185 7.72 -4.54 10.88
N SER A 186 6.62 -5.25 10.64
CA SER A 186 5.75 -5.09 9.48
C SER A 186 4.35 -5.58 9.86
N CYS A 187 3.31 -5.25 9.10
CA CYS A 187 1.96 -5.76 9.37
C CYS A 187 1.95 -7.30 9.45
N LEU A 188 2.62 -7.97 8.50
CA LEU A 188 2.64 -9.43 8.40
C LEU A 188 3.45 -10.09 9.52
N ARG A 189 4.50 -9.42 10.01
CA ARG A 189 5.25 -9.84 11.22
C ARG A 189 4.42 -9.67 12.48
N GLY A 190 3.66 -8.57 12.57
CA GLY A 190 2.70 -8.32 13.65
C GLY A 190 1.42 -9.16 13.58
N GLY A 191 1.30 -10.08 12.61
CA GLY A 191 0.15 -10.98 12.48
C GLY A 191 -1.12 -10.34 11.93
N TYR A 192 -1.01 -9.20 11.26
CA TYR A 192 -2.14 -8.54 10.60
C TYR A 192 -2.00 -8.57 9.07
N ALA A 193 -3.10 -8.83 8.38
CA ALA A 193 -3.16 -8.89 6.93
C ALA A 193 -2.77 -7.55 6.28
N CYS A 194 -2.01 -7.60 5.18
CA CYS A 194 -1.75 -6.39 4.39
C CYS A 194 -3.05 -5.93 3.72
N ILE A 195 -3.43 -4.68 3.96
CA ILE A 195 -4.65 -4.07 3.37
C ILE A 195 -4.38 -3.24 2.12
N ASN A 196 -3.15 -3.29 1.59
CA ASN A 196 -2.73 -2.53 0.41
C ASN A 196 -2.85 -0.99 0.59
N CYS A 197 -2.46 -0.47 1.75
CA CYS A 197 -2.58 0.97 2.09
C CYS A 197 -1.76 1.94 1.20
N THR A 198 -1.00 1.43 0.24
CA THR A 198 -0.23 2.21 -0.74
C THR A 198 -0.93 2.33 -2.10
N ALA A 199 -2.08 1.68 -2.28
CA ALA A 199 -2.86 1.73 -3.51
C ALA A 199 -3.99 2.77 -3.44
N PRO A 200 -4.37 3.36 -4.59
CA PRO A 200 -5.60 4.15 -4.68
C PRO A 200 -6.84 3.28 -4.38
N GLY A 201 -7.78 3.84 -3.61
CA GLY A 201 -9.03 3.17 -3.24
C GLY A 201 -8.86 2.06 -2.18
N PHE A 202 -7.76 2.02 -1.44
CA PHE A 202 -7.58 1.03 -0.37
C PHE A 202 -8.61 1.23 0.77
N GLU A 203 -9.08 2.45 0.93
CA GLU A 203 -10.00 2.89 1.98
C GLU A 203 -11.42 2.33 1.86
N GLU A 204 -11.82 1.93 0.66
CA GLU A 204 -13.13 1.36 0.35
C GLU A 204 -12.97 0.01 -0.36
N PRO A 205 -12.51 -1.04 0.35
CA PRO A 205 -12.51 -2.37 -0.21
C PRO A 205 -13.97 -2.86 -0.40
N ASP A 206 -14.25 -3.56 -1.50
CA ASP A 206 -15.57 -4.19 -1.75
C ASP A 206 -15.92 -5.32 -0.74
N HIS A 207 -15.07 -5.55 0.25
CA HIS A 207 -15.22 -6.58 1.28
C HIS A 207 -14.49 -6.18 2.58
N PRO A 208 -14.84 -6.77 3.75
CA PRO A 208 -14.10 -6.54 4.98
C PRO A 208 -12.61 -6.89 4.86
N PHE A 209 -11.72 -6.07 5.43
CA PHE A 209 -10.26 -6.26 5.37
C PHE A 209 -9.77 -7.59 5.95
N ALA A 210 -10.46 -8.14 6.94
CA ALA A 210 -10.07 -9.36 7.64
C ALA A 210 -10.58 -10.65 6.95
N THR A 211 -11.18 -10.53 5.77
CA THR A 211 -11.81 -11.66 5.07
C THR A 211 -11.36 -11.68 3.61
N THR A 212 -10.91 -12.83 3.13
CA THR A 212 -10.63 -13.02 1.70
C THR A 212 -11.93 -13.38 0.95
N PRO A 213 -12.37 -12.59 -0.04
CA PRO A 213 -13.51 -12.96 -0.87
C PRO A 213 -13.14 -14.15 -1.77
N LYS A 214 -14.08 -15.09 -1.93
CA LYS A 214 -13.85 -16.34 -2.68
C LYS A 214 -14.99 -16.65 -3.63
N PHE A 215 -14.64 -17.28 -4.73
CA PHE A 215 -15.58 -17.95 -5.63
C PHE A 215 -15.21 -19.43 -5.72
N ALA A 216 -16.15 -20.33 -5.44
CA ALA A 216 -15.91 -21.78 -5.40
C ALA A 216 -14.69 -22.20 -4.56
N GLY A 217 -14.44 -21.50 -3.45
CA GLY A 217 -13.31 -21.77 -2.55
C GLY A 217 -11.96 -21.16 -2.98
N ILE A 218 -11.90 -20.51 -4.14
CA ILE A 218 -10.68 -19.87 -4.69
C ILE A 218 -10.72 -18.36 -4.41
N PRO A 219 -9.64 -17.75 -3.89
CA PRO A 219 -9.56 -16.30 -3.71
C PRO A 219 -9.80 -15.52 -5.01
N ILE A 220 -10.58 -14.44 -4.93
CA ILE A 220 -10.83 -13.56 -6.09
C ILE A 220 -9.59 -12.70 -6.40
N GLY A 221 -8.94 -12.17 -5.38
CA GLY A 221 -7.71 -11.38 -5.48
C GLY A 221 -6.47 -12.28 -5.62
N LEU A 222 -6.09 -12.58 -6.86
CA LEU A 222 -4.90 -13.36 -7.19
C LEU A 222 -3.67 -12.47 -7.43
N PRO A 223 -2.43 -13.00 -7.40
CA PRO A 223 -1.26 -12.25 -7.83
C PRO A 223 -1.46 -11.64 -9.22
N SER A 224 -1.08 -10.37 -9.37
CA SER A 224 -1.41 -9.55 -10.55
C SER A 224 -0.80 -10.05 -11.86
N ASP A 225 0.30 -10.78 -11.78
CA ASP A 225 1.13 -11.26 -12.89
C ASP A 225 1.01 -12.78 -13.13
N MET A 226 0.15 -13.49 -12.39
CA MET A 226 -0.05 -14.94 -12.53
C MET A 226 -1.39 -15.27 -13.20
N PRO A 227 -1.40 -16.02 -14.32
CA PRO A 227 -2.65 -16.47 -14.92
C PRO A 227 -3.44 -17.38 -13.96
N LYS A 228 -4.75 -17.14 -13.86
CA LYS A 228 -5.62 -17.79 -12.86
C LYS A 228 -5.56 -19.32 -12.90
N ALA A 229 -5.55 -19.91 -14.10
CA ALA A 229 -5.52 -21.37 -14.26
C ALA A 229 -4.25 -22.00 -13.68
N TRP A 230 -3.09 -21.37 -13.91
CA TRP A 230 -1.81 -21.82 -13.36
C TRP A 230 -1.75 -21.64 -11.84
N PHE A 231 -2.29 -20.54 -11.33
CA PHE A 231 -2.40 -20.36 -9.88
C PHE A 231 -3.20 -21.50 -9.23
N VAL A 232 -4.37 -21.83 -9.78
CA VAL A 232 -5.23 -22.90 -9.24
C VAL A 232 -4.52 -24.26 -9.29
N ALA A 233 -3.87 -24.58 -10.40
CA ALA A 233 -3.13 -25.84 -10.56
C ALA A 233 -2.00 -25.96 -9.53
N LEU A 234 -1.15 -24.92 -9.42
CA LEU A 234 -0.03 -24.90 -8.48
C LEU A 234 -0.50 -24.90 -7.03
N ALA A 235 -1.54 -24.13 -6.70
CA ALA A 235 -2.11 -24.10 -5.37
C ALA A 235 -2.65 -25.47 -4.95
N SER A 236 -3.34 -26.17 -5.86
CA SER A 236 -3.88 -27.50 -5.60
C SER A 236 -2.77 -28.52 -5.32
N LEU A 237 -1.73 -28.53 -6.15
CA LEU A 237 -0.56 -29.40 -5.96
C LEU A 237 0.17 -29.09 -4.65
N ALA A 238 0.41 -27.82 -4.37
CA ALA A 238 1.10 -27.39 -3.17
C ALA A 238 0.33 -27.73 -1.88
N LYS A 239 -1.00 -27.60 -1.90
CA LYS A 239 -1.89 -27.99 -0.79
C LYS A 239 -1.91 -29.50 -0.55
N ALA A 240 -1.84 -30.29 -1.61
CA ALA A 240 -1.70 -31.75 -1.51
C ALA A 240 -0.34 -32.14 -0.92
N ALA A 241 0.72 -31.40 -1.28
CA ALA A 241 2.08 -31.63 -0.82
C ALA A 241 2.42 -31.00 0.54
N THR A 242 1.50 -30.29 1.20
CA THR A 242 1.77 -29.59 2.46
C THR A 242 2.34 -30.54 3.54
N PRO A 243 3.55 -30.29 4.06
CA PRO A 243 4.12 -31.04 5.17
C PRO A 243 3.26 -30.95 6.44
N THR A 244 3.25 -32.02 7.24
CA THR A 244 2.51 -32.06 8.51
C THR A 244 2.86 -30.89 9.43
N ARG A 245 4.14 -30.51 9.50
CA ARG A 245 4.60 -29.34 10.27
C ARG A 245 3.84 -28.06 9.90
N LEU A 246 3.77 -27.76 8.60
CA LEU A 246 3.10 -26.55 8.12
C LEU A 246 1.60 -26.64 8.32
N ARG A 247 1.00 -27.80 8.02
CA ARG A 247 -0.44 -28.00 8.18
C ARG A 247 -0.91 -27.77 9.62
N GLN A 248 -0.15 -28.27 10.61
CA GLN A 248 -0.51 -28.11 12.02
C GLN A 248 -0.19 -26.72 12.55
N ASN A 249 0.98 -26.16 12.22
CA ASN A 249 1.36 -24.84 12.70
C ASN A 249 0.52 -23.72 12.06
N ALA A 250 0.00 -23.91 10.85
CA ALA A 250 -0.72 -22.86 10.13
C ALA A 250 -1.99 -22.39 10.84
N THR A 251 -2.61 -23.24 11.66
CA THR A 251 -3.85 -22.96 12.40
C THR A 251 -3.61 -22.95 13.91
N ALA A 252 -2.41 -22.57 14.33
CA ALA A 252 -2.03 -22.41 15.72
C ALA A 252 -1.37 -21.04 15.91
N ASP A 253 -1.45 -20.49 17.12
CA ASP A 253 -0.83 -19.22 17.53
C ASP A 253 0.65 -19.38 17.95
N HIS A 254 1.13 -20.62 18.03
CA HIS A 254 2.50 -20.97 18.37
C HIS A 254 2.99 -22.16 17.55
N VAL A 255 4.29 -22.43 17.59
CA VAL A 255 4.90 -23.59 16.92
C VAL A 255 4.51 -24.85 17.67
N VAL A 256 3.63 -25.66 17.08
CA VAL A 256 3.20 -26.97 17.62
C VAL A 256 4.16 -28.06 17.19
N VAL A 257 4.62 -28.01 15.94
CA VAL A 257 5.58 -28.96 15.37
C VAL A 257 6.85 -28.19 14.96
N PRO A 258 7.99 -28.40 15.63
CA PRO A 258 9.24 -27.78 15.22
C PRO A 258 9.84 -28.46 13.98
N PRO A 259 10.78 -27.81 13.27
CA PRO A 259 11.61 -28.48 12.27
C PRO A 259 12.35 -29.67 12.91
N THR A 260 12.37 -30.82 12.23
CA THR A 260 13.07 -32.02 12.70
C THR A 260 14.29 -32.30 11.82
N GLU A 261 15.42 -32.65 12.46
CA GLU A 261 16.55 -33.22 11.73
C GLU A 261 16.16 -34.62 11.25
N ARG A 262 16.49 -34.93 9.99
CA ARG A 262 16.36 -36.30 9.50
C ARG A 262 17.33 -37.14 10.32
N SER A 263 16.82 -38.07 11.13
CA SER A 263 17.66 -38.93 11.96
C SER A 263 18.79 -39.50 11.10
N ARG A 264 20.05 -39.30 11.49
CA ARG A 264 21.18 -40.01 10.88
C ARG A 264 20.85 -41.50 10.99
N ARG A 265 20.45 -42.12 9.87
CA ARG A 265 20.32 -43.57 9.80
C ARG A 265 21.69 -44.12 10.19
N ARG A 266 21.77 -44.72 11.40
CA ARG A 266 22.88 -45.59 11.76
C ARG A 266 22.76 -46.86 10.93
#